data_AF-A0A7K5C5H6-F1
#
_entry.id   AF-A0A7K5C5H6-F1
#
_cell.length_a   1.000
_cell.length_b   1.000
_cell.length_c   1.000
_cell.angle_alpha   90.00
_cell.angle_beta   90.00
_cell.angle_gamma   90.00
#
_symmetry.space_group_name_H-M   'P 1'
#
loop_
_entity.id
_entity.type
_entity.pdbx_description
1 polymer ?
#
loop_
_entity_poly.entity_id
_entity_poly.type
_entity_poly.pdbx_seq_one_letter_code
_entity_poly.pdbx_strand_id
1 'polypeptide(L)'
;RGSARTPGEQRRLRRHRFSINGHFYNHKTSVFTPAYGSVTNVRINSTMTTPQVLKLLLNKFKIENSAEEFALYMVHTSGEKQRLRGSDFPLLARVLQGPCEQVSKVFLMEKDQVEEVTYDVAQYIKFEMPILKSFIQKLEEEEDREVKKLKHKYSILRLMIEQRLEEISEGPTAM
;
A
#
# COMPACT_ATOMS: atom_id res chain seq x y z
N ARG A 1 -20.59 -12.33 -10.06
CA ARG A 1 -21.14 -13.08 -8.90
C ARG A 1 -20.11 -14.12 -8.49
N GLY A 2 -19.23 -13.81 -7.53
CA GLY A 2 -18.25 -14.78 -7.03
C GLY A 2 -18.94 -15.77 -6.10
N SER A 3 -18.97 -17.04 -6.45
CA SER A 3 -19.45 -18.12 -5.57
C SER A 3 -18.53 -18.20 -4.34
N ALA A 4 -19.06 -17.90 -3.16
CA ALA A 4 -18.35 -18.10 -1.91
C ALA A 4 -18.13 -19.61 -1.71
N ARG A 5 -16.87 -20.04 -1.75
CA ARG A 5 -16.49 -21.46 -1.65
C ARG A 5 -16.77 -22.01 -0.26
N THR A 6 -17.27 -23.24 -0.21
CA THR A 6 -17.62 -23.90 1.05
C THR A 6 -16.37 -24.22 1.91
N PRO A 7 -16.52 -24.35 3.25
CA PRO A 7 -15.40 -24.70 4.13
C PRO A 7 -14.71 -26.04 3.77
N GLY A 8 -15.46 -26.98 3.20
CA GLY A 8 -14.93 -28.26 2.71
C GLY A 8 -14.04 -28.12 1.48
N GLU A 9 -14.41 -27.23 0.55
CA GLU A 9 -13.59 -26.89 -0.63
C GLU A 9 -12.33 -26.13 -0.22
N GLN A 10 -12.42 -25.22 0.75
CA GLN A 10 -11.25 -24.52 1.30
C GLN A 10 -10.25 -25.49 1.95
N ARG A 11 -10.72 -26.48 2.72
CA ARG A 11 -9.85 -27.55 3.28
C ARG A 11 -9.21 -28.42 2.21
N ARG A 12 -9.93 -28.77 1.12
CA ARG A 12 -9.36 -29.51 -0.01
C ARG A 12 -8.33 -28.70 -0.79
N LEU A 13 -8.59 -27.42 -1.03
CA LEU A 13 -7.64 -26.50 -1.70
C LEU A 13 -6.34 -26.34 -0.90
N ARG A 14 -6.40 -26.32 0.43
CA ARG A 14 -5.21 -26.27 1.29
C ARG A 14 -4.31 -27.49 1.19
N ARG A 15 -4.85 -28.69 0.95
CA ARG A 15 -4.05 -29.93 0.81
C ARG A 15 -3.19 -29.96 -0.44
N HIS A 16 -3.61 -29.25 -1.49
CA HIS A 16 -2.95 -29.23 -2.78
C HIS A 16 -2.08 -27.99 -3.00
N ARG A 17 -2.03 -27.09 -2.02
CA ARG A 17 -1.22 -25.88 -2.03
C ARG A 17 -0.02 -26.08 -1.13
N PHE A 18 1.17 -25.82 -1.65
CA PHE A 18 2.37 -25.70 -0.84
C PHE A 18 3.07 -24.38 -1.13
N SER A 19 3.86 -23.93 -0.15
CA SER A 19 4.65 -22.71 -0.25
C SER A 19 6.05 -23.06 -0.78
N ILE A 20 6.53 -22.28 -1.74
CA ILE A 20 7.90 -22.31 -2.21
C ILE A 20 8.42 -20.87 -2.14
N ASN A 21 9.38 -20.61 -1.25
CA ASN A 21 9.94 -19.27 -1.03
C ASN A 21 8.88 -18.18 -0.76
N GLY A 22 7.78 -18.53 -0.10
CA GLY A 22 6.67 -17.61 0.20
C GLY A 22 5.62 -17.49 -0.90
N HIS A 23 5.90 -17.98 -2.11
CA HIS A 23 4.90 -18.09 -3.18
C HIS A 23 4.06 -19.36 -3.00
N PHE A 24 2.82 -19.35 -3.48
CA PHE A 24 1.94 -20.52 -3.42
C PHE A 24 1.85 -21.22 -4.76
N TYR A 25 2.02 -22.53 -4.77
CA TYR A 25 1.76 -23.36 -5.93
C TYR A 25 0.68 -24.39 -5.62
N ASN A 26 -0.33 -24.49 -6.49
CA ASN A 26 -1.36 -25.52 -6.42
C ASN A 26 -1.08 -26.60 -7.47
N HIS A 27 -0.58 -27.76 -7.06
CA HIS A 27 -0.16 -28.81 -7.99
C HIS A 27 -1.33 -29.51 -8.71
N LYS A 28 -2.57 -29.31 -8.26
CA LYS A 28 -3.75 -29.87 -8.92
C LYS A 28 -4.24 -28.99 -10.06
N THR A 29 -4.11 -27.67 -9.91
CA THR A 29 -4.56 -26.69 -10.90
C THR A 29 -3.41 -26.04 -11.65
N SER A 30 -2.16 -26.41 -11.32
CA SER A 30 -0.92 -25.77 -11.79
C SER A 30 -0.89 -24.24 -11.62
N VAL A 31 -1.68 -23.71 -10.68
CA VAL A 31 -1.77 -22.27 -10.41
C VAL A 31 -0.63 -21.86 -9.51
N PHE A 32 0.18 -20.91 -9.99
CA PHE A 32 1.16 -20.21 -9.19
C PHE A 32 0.63 -18.83 -8.78
N THR A 33 0.63 -18.56 -7.47
CA THR A 33 0.27 -17.26 -6.90
C THR A 33 1.51 -16.65 -6.26
N PRO A 34 2.11 -15.60 -6.85
CA PRO A 34 3.24 -14.93 -6.24
C PRO A 34 2.85 -14.33 -4.87
N ALA A 35 3.78 -14.30 -3.92
CA ALA A 35 3.60 -13.53 -2.70
C ALA A 35 3.36 -12.05 -3.04
N TYR A 36 2.51 -11.38 -2.29
CA TYR A 36 2.34 -9.94 -2.44
C TYR A 36 3.68 -9.22 -2.25
N GLY A 37 3.97 -8.23 -3.10
CA GLY A 37 5.24 -7.51 -3.09
C GLY A 37 6.40 -8.25 -3.75
N SER A 38 6.18 -9.39 -4.39
CA SER A 38 7.21 -10.08 -5.18
C SER A 38 7.72 -9.19 -6.31
N VAL A 39 9.03 -8.94 -6.34
CA VAL A 39 9.67 -8.08 -7.36
C VAL A 39 10.30 -8.95 -8.45
N THR A 40 10.16 -8.52 -9.70
CA THR A 40 10.84 -9.16 -10.83
C THR A 40 11.19 -8.15 -11.91
N ASN A 41 12.26 -8.43 -12.65
CA ASN A 41 12.74 -7.58 -13.74
C ASN A 41 12.51 -8.24 -15.11
N VAL A 42 12.05 -7.47 -16.10
CA VAL A 42 11.96 -7.90 -17.50
C VAL A 42 12.75 -6.96 -18.38
N ARG A 43 13.41 -7.49 -19.42
CA ARG A 43 14.09 -6.67 -20.43
C ARG A 43 13.12 -6.47 -21.59
N ILE A 44 12.79 -5.22 -21.86
CA ILE A 44 11.80 -4.81 -22.88
C ILE A 44 12.36 -3.65 -23.72
N ASN A 45 11.76 -3.37 -24.87
CA ASN A 45 12.11 -2.21 -25.71
C ASN A 45 10.94 -1.20 -25.76
N SER A 46 11.18 -0.05 -26.39
CA SER A 46 10.23 1.08 -26.43
C SER A 46 8.98 0.80 -27.27
N THR A 47 8.99 -0.19 -28.14
CA THR A 47 7.86 -0.56 -29.00
C THR A 47 7.01 -1.68 -28.44
N MET A 48 7.36 -2.24 -27.27
CA MET A 48 6.56 -3.28 -26.63
C MET A 48 5.32 -2.71 -25.95
N THR A 49 4.16 -3.26 -26.30
CA THR A 49 2.87 -2.84 -25.74
C THR A 49 2.58 -3.49 -24.39
N THR A 50 1.66 -2.92 -23.62
CA THR A 50 1.23 -3.45 -22.31
C THR A 50 0.90 -4.95 -22.33
N PRO A 51 0.14 -5.51 -23.29
CA PRO A 51 -0.16 -6.95 -23.32
C PRO A 51 1.07 -7.83 -23.53
N GLN A 52 2.06 -7.36 -24.32
CA GLN A 52 3.29 -8.09 -24.56
C GLN A 52 4.15 -8.15 -23.29
N VAL A 53 4.31 -7.01 -22.60
CA VAL A 53 5.03 -6.94 -21.32
C VAL A 53 4.33 -7.76 -20.24
N LEU A 54 3.00 -7.67 -20.17
CA LEU A 54 2.17 -8.46 -19.27
C LEU A 54 2.42 -9.97 -19.45
N LYS A 55 2.41 -10.46 -20.69
CA LYS A 55 2.69 -11.87 -20.99
C LYS A 55 4.10 -12.30 -20.56
N LEU A 56 5.11 -11.44 -20.72
CA LEU A 56 6.46 -11.72 -20.24
C LEU A 56 6.50 -11.88 -18.71
N LEU A 57 5.80 -11.00 -17.98
CA LEU A 57 5.74 -11.06 -16.52
C LEU A 57 5.00 -12.31 -16.03
N LEU A 58 3.83 -12.63 -16.62
CA LEU A 58 3.07 -13.84 -16.29
C LEU A 58 3.89 -15.11 -16.54
N ASN A 59 4.58 -15.19 -17.69
CA ASN A 59 5.46 -16.31 -18.01
C ASN A 59 6.64 -16.43 -17.04
N LYS A 60 7.22 -15.29 -16.62
CA LYS A 60 8.34 -15.28 -15.68
C LYS A 60 7.92 -15.77 -14.29
N PHE A 61 6.72 -15.41 -13.86
CA PHE A 61 6.12 -15.91 -12.62
C PHE A 61 5.43 -17.26 -12.76
N LYS A 62 5.43 -17.90 -13.94
CA LYS A 62 4.72 -19.18 -14.17
C LYS A 62 3.24 -19.12 -13.80
N ILE A 63 2.59 -17.98 -14.04
CA ILE A 63 1.15 -17.81 -13.85
C ILE A 63 0.43 -18.37 -15.08
N GLU A 64 -0.38 -19.40 -14.90
CA GLU A 64 -1.13 -20.06 -15.97
C GLU A 64 -2.51 -19.44 -16.25
N ASN A 65 -2.98 -18.55 -15.37
CA ASN A 65 -4.23 -17.82 -15.54
C ASN A 65 -4.25 -16.97 -16.82
N SER A 66 -5.46 -16.62 -17.28
CA SER A 66 -5.62 -15.80 -18.48
C SER A 66 -4.97 -14.43 -18.27
N ALA A 67 -4.21 -13.94 -19.25
CA ALA A 67 -3.67 -12.58 -19.22
C ALA A 67 -4.77 -11.51 -19.15
N GLU A 68 -6.00 -11.84 -19.54
CA GLU A 68 -7.15 -10.95 -19.43
C GLU A 68 -7.60 -10.72 -18.00
N GLU A 69 -7.23 -11.58 -17.04
CA GLU A 69 -7.51 -11.40 -15.62
C GLU A 69 -6.58 -10.35 -14.99
N PHE A 70 -5.49 -9.96 -15.67
CA PHE A 70 -4.46 -9.08 -15.14
C PHE A 70 -4.34 -7.76 -15.90
N ALA A 71 -3.80 -6.76 -15.21
CA ALA A 71 -3.40 -5.49 -15.81
C ALA A 71 -2.12 -4.96 -15.15
N LEU A 72 -1.42 -4.10 -15.90
CA LEU A 72 -0.31 -3.32 -15.38
C LEU A 72 -0.82 -1.97 -14.87
N TYR A 73 -0.36 -1.59 -13.69
CA TYR A 73 -0.66 -0.32 -13.05
C TYR A 73 0.62 0.42 -12.73
N MET A 74 0.59 1.72 -12.94
CA MET A 74 1.57 2.66 -12.43
C MET A 74 1.04 3.21 -11.11
N VAL A 75 1.78 3.00 -10.03
CA VAL A 75 1.38 3.42 -8.68
C VAL A 75 2.39 4.43 -8.17
N HIS A 76 1.91 5.60 -7.79
CA HIS A 76 2.71 6.67 -7.21
C HIS A 76 2.75 6.58 -5.69
N THR A 77 3.72 7.22 -5.05
CA THR A 77 3.79 7.28 -3.58
C THR A 77 2.65 8.07 -2.94
N SER A 78 1.93 8.88 -3.72
CA SER A 78 0.65 9.49 -3.31
C SER A 78 -0.49 8.48 -3.14
N GLY A 79 -0.32 7.23 -3.60
CA GLY A 79 -1.39 6.24 -3.71
C GLY A 79 -2.16 6.32 -5.04
N GLU A 80 -1.87 7.31 -5.89
CA GLU A 80 -2.47 7.40 -7.22
C GLU A 80 -2.11 6.16 -8.05
N LYS A 81 -3.14 5.51 -8.60
CA LYS A 81 -3.03 4.28 -9.39
C LYS A 81 -3.58 4.51 -10.79
N GLN A 82 -2.70 4.51 -11.78
CA GLN A 82 -3.05 4.63 -13.19
C GLN A 82 -2.92 3.29 -13.90
N ARG A 83 -3.99 2.82 -14.54
CA ARG A 83 -3.96 1.61 -15.38
C ARG A 83 -3.29 1.90 -16.72
N LEU A 84 -2.34 1.05 -17.12
CA LEU A 84 -1.79 1.07 -18.48
C LEU A 84 -2.77 0.39 -19.45
N ARG A 85 -3.14 1.10 -20.51
CA ARG A 85 -4.02 0.59 -21.57
C ARG A 85 -3.26 -0.39 -22.47
N GLY A 86 -4.01 -1.19 -23.22
CA GLY A 86 -3.44 -2.17 -24.15
C GLY A 86 -2.54 -1.55 -25.24
N SER A 87 -2.84 -0.31 -25.64
CA SER A 87 -2.09 0.47 -26.64
C SER A 87 -0.90 1.23 -26.05
N ASP A 88 -0.76 1.28 -24.73
CA ASP A 88 0.33 2.02 -24.09
C ASP A 88 1.64 1.19 -24.11
N PHE A 89 2.77 1.88 -23.92
CA PHE A 89 4.12 1.30 -23.94
C PHE A 89 4.75 1.40 -22.54
N PRO A 90 4.79 0.31 -21.75
CA PRO A 90 5.20 0.37 -20.34
C PRO A 90 6.61 0.92 -20.10
N LEU A 91 7.56 0.68 -21.02
CA LEU A 91 8.91 1.24 -20.91
C LEU A 91 8.87 2.76 -21.00
N LEU A 92 8.15 3.30 -21.99
CA LEU A 92 8.02 4.75 -22.17
C LEU A 92 7.32 5.39 -20.96
N ALA A 93 6.23 4.77 -20.49
CA ALA A 93 5.54 5.22 -19.28
C ALA A 93 6.49 5.25 -18.08
N ARG A 94 7.35 4.23 -17.90
CA ARG A 94 8.33 4.22 -16.80
C ARG A 94 9.39 5.31 -16.96
N VAL A 95 9.91 5.51 -18.16
CA VAL A 95 10.93 6.53 -18.43
C VAL A 95 10.40 7.94 -18.11
N LEU A 96 9.15 8.23 -18.45
CA LEU A 96 8.51 9.53 -18.14
C LEU A 96 8.41 9.80 -16.63
N GLN A 97 8.23 8.77 -15.81
CA GLN A 97 8.21 8.91 -14.35
C GLN A 97 9.60 8.90 -13.70
N GLY A 98 10.65 8.64 -14.47
CA GLY A 98 12.01 8.48 -13.98
C GLY A 98 12.28 7.15 -13.26
N PRO A 99 13.54 6.91 -12.86
CA PRO A 99 13.98 5.62 -12.34
C PRO A 99 13.64 5.41 -10.86
N CYS A 100 13.36 6.47 -10.09
CA CYS A 100 13.20 6.40 -8.65
C CYS A 100 11.96 5.60 -8.23
N GLU A 101 12.14 4.51 -7.50
CA GLU A 101 11.04 3.70 -6.96
C GLU A 101 10.28 4.39 -5.81
N GLN A 102 10.84 5.46 -5.23
CA GLN A 102 10.17 6.32 -4.24
C GLN A 102 9.25 7.36 -4.90
N VAL A 103 9.19 7.40 -6.23
CA VAL A 103 8.27 8.29 -6.96
C VAL A 103 7.10 7.48 -7.51
N SER A 104 7.41 6.41 -8.24
CA SER A 104 6.40 5.49 -8.76
C SER A 104 6.97 4.09 -8.97
N LYS A 105 6.08 3.11 -9.03
CA LYS A 105 6.36 1.69 -9.28
C LYS A 105 5.36 1.13 -10.28
N VAL A 106 5.77 0.11 -11.03
CA VAL A 106 4.87 -0.64 -11.92
C VAL A 106 4.46 -1.94 -11.22
N PHE A 107 3.16 -2.17 -11.13
CA PHE A 107 2.58 -3.34 -10.50
C PHE A 107 1.81 -4.19 -11.50
N LEU A 108 1.94 -5.50 -11.36
CA LEU A 108 1.06 -6.50 -11.95
C LEU A 108 -0.06 -6.80 -10.94
N MET A 109 -1.31 -6.57 -11.31
CA MET A 109 -2.46 -6.80 -10.45
C MET A 109 -3.62 -7.45 -11.22
N GLU A 110 -4.53 -8.12 -10.52
CA GLU A 110 -5.79 -8.59 -11.10
C GLU A 110 -6.70 -7.39 -11.43
N LYS A 111 -7.42 -7.43 -12.57
CA LYS A 111 -8.30 -6.33 -13.00
C LYS A 111 -9.46 -6.09 -12.05
N ASP A 112 -9.98 -7.18 -11.48
CA ASP A 112 -11.15 -7.19 -10.60
C ASP A 112 -10.78 -7.21 -9.11
N GLN A 113 -9.50 -6.95 -8.79
CA GLN A 113 -9.14 -6.49 -7.45
C GLN A 113 -9.75 -5.09 -7.27
N VAL A 114 -11.02 -5.09 -6.90
CA VAL A 114 -11.61 -3.99 -6.13
C VAL A 114 -10.64 -3.78 -4.98
N GLU A 115 -10.05 -2.60 -4.90
CA GLU A 115 -9.30 -2.18 -3.74
C GLU A 115 -10.24 -2.42 -2.56
N GLU A 116 -10.00 -3.49 -1.79
CA GLU A 116 -10.85 -3.83 -0.65
C GLU A 116 -10.76 -2.61 0.26
N VAL A 117 -11.81 -1.79 0.24
CA VAL A 117 -11.96 -0.73 1.22
C VAL A 117 -11.94 -1.46 2.54
N THR A 118 -10.90 -1.21 3.34
CA THR A 118 -10.76 -1.89 4.61
C THR A 118 -12.04 -1.69 5.41
N TYR A 119 -12.40 -2.68 6.21
CA TYR A 119 -13.63 -2.63 6.99
C TYR A 119 -13.77 -1.32 7.78
N ASP A 120 -12.63 -0.78 8.23
CA ASP A 120 -12.50 0.47 8.96
C ASP A 120 -12.96 1.72 8.18
N VAL A 121 -12.73 1.75 6.85
CA VAL A 121 -13.14 2.89 5.99
C VAL A 121 -14.44 2.66 5.23
N ALA A 122 -14.90 1.41 5.11
CA ALA A 122 -16.12 1.08 4.36
C ALA A 122 -17.37 1.80 4.89
N GLN A 123 -17.40 2.09 6.19
CA GLN A 123 -18.48 2.85 6.82
C GLN A 123 -18.65 4.28 6.30
N TYR A 124 -17.61 4.86 5.68
CA TYR A 124 -17.64 6.24 5.21
C TYR A 124 -18.20 6.39 3.80
N ILE A 125 -18.28 5.29 3.02
CA ILE A 125 -18.78 5.28 1.63
C ILE A 125 -20.22 5.83 1.54
N LYS A 126 -21.02 5.66 2.60
CA LYS A 126 -22.41 6.13 2.66
C LYS A 126 -22.57 7.64 2.83
N PHE A 127 -21.49 8.39 3.06
CA PHE A 127 -21.55 9.82 3.32
C PHE A 127 -21.19 10.65 2.09
N GLU A 128 -21.87 11.78 1.92
CA GLU A 128 -21.57 12.74 0.87
C GLU A 128 -20.25 13.48 1.13
N MET A 129 -19.61 13.95 0.07
CA MET A 129 -18.32 14.66 0.15
C MET A 129 -18.27 15.82 1.17
N PRO A 130 -19.32 16.66 1.33
CA PRO A 130 -19.30 17.71 2.35
C PRO A 130 -19.22 17.16 3.79
N ILE A 131 -19.88 16.02 4.05
CA ILE A 131 -19.88 15.37 5.36
C ILE A 131 -18.50 14.78 5.63
N LEU A 132 -17.90 14.10 4.64
CA LEU A 132 -16.54 13.56 4.75
C LEU A 132 -15.51 14.65 5.07
N LYS A 133 -15.61 15.81 4.40
CA LYS A 133 -14.77 16.97 4.70
C LYS A 133 -14.94 17.47 6.13
N SER A 134 -16.17 17.44 6.67
CA SER A 134 -16.44 17.83 8.05
C SER A 134 -15.79 16.90 9.08
N PHE A 135 -15.67 15.59 8.77
CA PHE A 135 -14.95 14.66 9.64
C PHE A 135 -13.46 14.97 9.70
N ILE A 136 -12.85 15.23 8.55
CA ILE A 136 -11.43 15.61 8.46
C ILE A 136 -11.19 16.89 9.27
N GLN A 137 -12.03 17.91 9.08
CA GLN A 137 -11.91 19.17 9.82
C GLN A 137 -12.00 18.96 11.35
N LYS A 138 -12.95 18.13 11.82
CA LYS A 138 -13.07 17.87 13.27
C LYS A 138 -11.85 17.14 13.84
N LEU A 139 -11.27 16.22 13.08
CA LEU A 139 -10.06 15.51 13.49
C LEU A 139 -8.86 16.46 13.58
N GLU A 140 -8.72 17.38 12.62
CA GLU A 140 -7.69 18.43 12.66
C GLU A 140 -7.88 19.35 13.89
N GLU A 141 -9.11 19.78 14.17
CA GLU A 141 -9.42 20.60 15.35
C GLU A 141 -9.13 19.89 16.69
N GLU A 142 -9.34 18.57 16.75
CA GLU A 142 -9.03 17.74 17.92
C GLU A 142 -7.51 17.56 18.09
N GLU A 143 -6.81 17.26 17.01
CA GLU A 143 -5.35 17.15 17.01
C GLU A 143 -4.70 18.45 17.48
N ASP A 144 -5.12 19.60 16.94
CA ASP A 144 -4.62 20.92 17.34
C ASP A 144 -4.83 21.21 18.83
N ARG A 145 -5.95 20.73 19.39
CA ARG A 145 -6.27 20.89 20.81
C ARG A 145 -5.32 20.08 21.68
N GLU A 146 -5.09 18.81 21.33
CA GLU A 146 -4.17 17.95 22.05
C GLU A 146 -2.72 18.44 21.93
N VAL A 147 -2.31 18.94 20.76
CA VAL A 147 -1.00 19.58 20.57
C VAL A 147 -0.84 20.79 21.49
N LYS A 148 -1.83 21.69 21.57
CA LYS A 148 -1.79 22.85 22.47
C LYS A 148 -1.69 22.45 23.93
N LYS A 149 -2.49 21.48 24.36
CA LYS A 149 -2.48 20.94 25.73
C LYS A 149 -1.12 20.32 26.07
N LEU A 150 -0.55 19.55 25.14
CA LEU A 150 0.76 18.94 25.30
C LEU A 150 1.87 19.99 25.40
N LYS A 151 1.87 20.99 24.51
CA LYS A 151 2.80 22.13 24.55
C LYS A 151 2.72 22.87 25.88
N HIS A 152 1.51 23.16 26.36
CA HIS A 152 1.32 23.83 27.65
C HIS A 152 1.90 23.00 28.80
N LYS A 153 1.58 21.70 28.86
CA LYS A 153 2.12 20.79 29.88
C LYS A 153 3.65 20.78 29.89
N TYR A 154 4.29 20.65 28.73
CA TYR A 154 5.75 20.66 28.64
C TYR A 154 6.36 22.03 28.96
N SER A 155 5.68 23.13 28.64
CA SER A 155 6.11 24.46 29.03
C SER A 155 6.15 24.61 30.56
N ILE A 156 5.12 24.14 31.27
CA ILE A 156 5.09 24.19 32.74
C ILE A 156 6.18 23.29 33.34
N LEU A 157 6.33 22.05 32.84
CA LEU A 157 7.38 21.14 33.30
C LEU A 157 8.78 21.72 33.10
N ARG A 158 9.01 22.38 31.96
CA ARG A 158 10.27 23.06 31.68
C ARG A 158 10.56 24.16 32.71
N LEU A 159 9.58 25.03 32.98
CA LEU A 159 9.73 26.09 33.99
C LEU A 159 10.03 25.51 35.39
N MET A 160 9.35 24.43 35.77
CA MET A 160 9.62 23.74 37.04
C MET A 160 11.05 23.19 37.11
N ILE A 161 11.54 22.60 36.02
CA ILE A 161 12.93 22.10 35.97
C ILE A 161 13.92 23.26 36.05
N GLU A 162 13.70 24.34 35.30
CA GLU A 162 14.56 25.53 35.30
C GLU A 162 14.64 26.15 36.70
N GLN A 163 13.49 26.33 37.38
CA GLN A 163 13.46 26.83 38.76
C GLN A 163 14.22 25.92 39.74
N ARG A 164 14.08 24.60 39.61
CA ARG A 164 14.81 23.65 40.47
C ARG A 164 16.31 23.65 40.20
N LEU A 165 16.73 23.88 38.95
CA LEU A 165 18.15 24.03 38.61
C LEU A 165 18.74 25.32 39.20
N GLU A 166 17.99 26.43 39.17
CA GLU A 166 18.39 27.69 39.81
C GLU A 166 18.54 27.53 41.33
N GLU A 167 17.55 26.93 42.01
CA GLU A 167 17.58 26.64 43.46
C GLU A 167 18.79 25.78 43.86
N ILE A 168 19.17 24.80 43.03
CA ILE A 168 20.36 23.95 43.26
C ILE A 168 21.65 24.75 43.04
N SER A 169 21.65 25.73 42.13
CA SER A 169 22.81 26.60 41.90
C SER A 169 23.00 27.65 43.00
N GLU A 170 21.94 28.04 43.70
CA GLU A 170 21.93 29.15 44.67
C GLU A 170 22.11 28.73 46.15
N GLY A 171 22.54 27.50 46.50
CA GLY A 171 22.89 27.23 47.92
C GLY A 171 23.88 26.09 48.21
N PRO A 172 24.71 26.17 49.28
CA PRO A 172 24.97 27.32 50.17
C PRO A 172 26.35 27.95 49.89
N THR A 173 26.40 29.28 49.78
CA THR A 173 27.64 30.02 50.05
C THR A 173 27.97 29.81 51.53
N ALA A 174 28.99 29.00 51.80
CA ALA A 174 29.55 28.84 53.13
C ALA A 174 30.10 30.18 53.62
N MET A 175 29.44 30.76 54.63
CA MET A 175 29.97 31.67 55.64
C MET A 175 29.09 31.58 56.89
#